data_AF-A0A2K9ZF71-F1
#
_entry.id   AF-A0A2K9ZF71-F1
#
_cell.length_a   1.000
_cell.length_b   1.000
_cell.length_c   1.000
_cell.angle_alpha   90.00
_cell.angle_beta   90.00
_cell.angle_gamma   90.00
#
_symmetry.space_group_name_H-M   'P 1'
#
loop_
_entity.id
_entity.type
_entity.pdbx_description
1 polymer ?
#
loop_
_entity_poly.entity_id
_entity_poly.type
_entity_poly.pdbx_seq_one_letter_code
_entity_poly.pdbx_strand_id
1 'polypeptide(L)'
;MFLGAAVGQANAGLEYAAHHTDAGWAFVTVSGAFEYIDDLARFREIVAREHPAVIGFDSPGGNVAKAIELGRLIRSLGLSTIQVRQAECASACSLAFLGGVSRLAEPGSIGVHKSSFNDTQGMKIDDAVSAVQETTAEVIGYMSEMGVDPALLQLSFSYDSNDIRYLSGSEMAKYRVTTGSHSPDLSTKVEPRDVARDAPVPRRVEAKADPSLEVPLARDGTVRHPKGRAPVKLSADADAKAIGDAGNGASVDILDIRGDWYKVSVAGLVGFMHYSWVHISQFDEDSGEQRYVQVKSFNSLPDAQEFVKGSPVPLSVHLAANGWFAVTLHDLYTEQEAKDVSNALKSHGLIAKDSMVTIGNTYVRRVCCD
;
A
#
# COMPACT_ATOMS: atom_id res chain seq x y z
N MET A 1 44.99 -38.69 -3.93
CA MET A 1 43.57 -38.34 -3.68
C MET A 1 43.58 -36.95 -3.06
N PHE A 2 43.55 -35.91 -3.88
CA PHE A 2 43.51 -34.52 -3.41
C PHE A 2 42.04 -34.14 -3.23
N LEU A 3 41.59 -34.00 -1.98
CA LEU A 3 40.34 -33.30 -1.68
C LEU A 3 40.62 -31.80 -1.81
N GLY A 4 40.20 -31.21 -2.92
CA GLY A 4 40.10 -29.76 -3.05
C GLY A 4 38.96 -29.27 -2.16
N ALA A 5 39.29 -28.46 -1.16
CA ALA A 5 38.32 -27.68 -0.41
C ALA A 5 37.65 -26.70 -1.39
N ALA A 6 36.35 -26.88 -1.62
CA ALA A 6 35.54 -25.86 -2.25
C ALA A 6 35.46 -24.68 -1.27
N VAL A 7 36.24 -23.64 -1.54
CA VAL A 7 36.05 -22.33 -0.95
C VAL A 7 34.68 -21.86 -1.42
N GLY A 8 33.68 -21.91 -0.55
CA GLY A 8 32.38 -21.31 -0.82
C GLY A 8 32.60 -19.82 -1.05
N GLN A 9 32.44 -19.37 -2.30
CA GLN A 9 32.26 -17.95 -2.56
C GLN A 9 30.99 -17.54 -1.83
N ALA A 10 31.13 -16.70 -0.80
CA ALA A 10 30.00 -15.96 -0.27
C ALA A 10 29.53 -15.03 -1.39
N ASN A 11 28.48 -15.45 -2.10
CA ASN A 11 27.88 -14.62 -3.14
C ASN A 11 27.24 -13.40 -2.47
N ALA A 12 27.59 -12.22 -2.95
CA ALA A 12 26.89 -10.98 -2.64
C ALA A 12 25.41 -11.11 -3.02
N GLY A 13 24.52 -10.53 -2.22
CA GLY A 13 23.08 -10.57 -2.46
C GLY A 13 22.63 -9.55 -3.49
N LEU A 14 23.34 -8.42 -3.60
CA LEU A 14 23.05 -7.36 -4.56
C LEU A 14 23.83 -7.49 -5.87
N GLU A 15 23.12 -7.30 -6.97
CA GLU A 15 23.64 -7.20 -8.33
C GLU A 15 23.29 -5.85 -8.96
N TYR A 16 24.13 -5.40 -9.89
CA TYR A 16 23.98 -4.12 -10.57
C TYR A 16 24.09 -4.32 -12.09
N ALA A 17 23.02 -4.00 -12.81
CA ALA A 17 22.98 -4.11 -14.26
C ALA A 17 22.78 -2.73 -14.89
N ALA A 18 23.68 -2.35 -15.80
CA ALA A 18 23.54 -1.12 -16.58
C ALA A 18 22.80 -1.39 -17.88
N HIS A 19 21.89 -0.48 -18.20
CA HIS A 19 21.04 -0.53 -19.39
C HIS A 19 21.08 0.81 -20.10
N HIS A 20 20.94 0.77 -21.42
CA HIS A 20 20.90 1.94 -22.26
C HIS A 20 19.58 1.97 -22.99
N THR A 21 18.97 3.14 -23.06
CA THR A 21 17.78 3.35 -23.87
C THR A 21 18.15 3.76 -25.30
N ASP A 22 17.19 3.64 -26.21
CA ASP A 22 17.34 4.10 -27.60
C ASP A 22 17.64 5.60 -27.71
N ALA A 23 17.25 6.38 -26.69
CA ALA A 23 17.52 7.80 -26.56
C ALA A 23 18.92 8.11 -25.98
N GLY A 24 19.73 7.09 -25.70
CA GLY A 24 21.13 7.22 -25.30
C GLY A 24 21.37 7.52 -23.82
N TRP A 25 20.34 7.56 -22.98
CA TRP A 25 20.51 7.68 -21.52
C TRP A 25 20.66 6.31 -20.87
N ALA A 26 21.59 6.23 -19.91
CA ALA A 26 21.85 5.04 -19.12
C ALA A 26 21.03 5.03 -17.83
N PHE A 27 20.60 3.84 -17.42
CA PHE A 27 20.03 3.58 -16.10
C PHE A 27 20.65 2.31 -15.52
N VAL A 28 20.68 2.21 -14.20
CA VAL A 28 21.15 1.02 -13.50
C VAL A 28 20.00 0.40 -12.73
N THR A 29 19.83 -0.91 -12.88
CA THR A 29 18.92 -1.71 -12.07
C THR A 29 19.71 -2.35 -10.93
N VAL A 30 19.21 -2.20 -9.71
CA VAL A 30 19.69 -2.89 -8.50
C VAL A 30 18.78 -4.08 -8.24
N SER A 31 19.33 -5.29 -8.22
CA SER A 31 18.54 -6.52 -8.02
C SER A 31 19.11 -7.41 -6.92
N GLY A 32 18.25 -8.30 -6.41
CA GLY A 32 18.62 -9.28 -5.38
C GLY A 32 18.39 -8.79 -3.95
N ALA A 33 18.75 -9.61 -2.96
CA ALA A 33 18.51 -9.33 -1.54
C ALA A 33 19.61 -8.44 -0.95
N PHE A 34 19.25 -7.56 -0.03
CA PHE A 34 20.22 -6.75 0.71
C PHE A 34 20.86 -7.60 1.80
N GLU A 35 22.16 -7.86 1.71
CA GLU A 35 22.95 -8.62 2.67
C GLU A 35 23.93 -7.72 3.44
N TYR A 36 24.22 -8.06 4.71
CA TYR A 36 25.18 -7.29 5.51
C TYR A 36 26.56 -7.17 4.84
N ILE A 37 26.96 -8.22 4.14
CA ILE A 37 28.28 -8.35 3.51
C ILE A 37 28.39 -7.67 2.15
N ASP A 38 27.30 -7.09 1.63
CA ASP A 38 27.33 -6.46 0.31
C ASP A 38 28.29 -5.28 0.25
N ASP A 39 29.13 -5.28 -0.80
CA ASP A 39 30.11 -4.25 -1.09
C ASP A 39 29.56 -3.26 -2.13
N LEU A 40 29.23 -2.05 -1.67
CA LEU A 40 28.71 -0.98 -2.51
C LEU A 40 29.78 -0.30 -3.37
N ALA A 41 31.07 -0.67 -3.27
CA ALA A 41 32.10 -0.20 -4.18
C ALA A 41 31.77 -0.55 -5.63
N ARG A 42 31.18 -1.74 -5.87
CA ARG A 42 30.72 -2.17 -7.20
C ARG A 42 29.65 -1.24 -7.76
N PHE A 43 28.74 -0.75 -6.92
CA PHE A 43 27.75 0.26 -7.31
C PHE A 43 28.42 1.58 -7.71
N ARG A 44 29.44 2.02 -6.97
CA ARG A 44 30.19 3.24 -7.33
C ARG A 44 30.91 3.07 -8.66
N GLU A 45 31.54 1.92 -8.90
CA GLU A 45 32.25 1.63 -10.14
C GLU A 45 31.33 1.63 -11.37
N ILE A 46 30.14 1.01 -11.27
CA ILE A 46 29.18 1.02 -12.37
C ILE A 46 28.60 2.42 -12.60
N VAL A 47 28.29 3.18 -11.55
CA VAL A 47 27.82 4.57 -11.71
C VAL A 47 28.90 5.46 -12.33
N ALA A 48 30.16 5.33 -11.89
CA ALA A 48 31.26 6.12 -12.43
C ALA A 48 31.60 5.76 -13.88
N ARG A 49 31.35 4.52 -14.31
CA ARG A 49 31.60 4.07 -15.68
C ARG A 49 30.46 4.44 -16.63
N GLU A 50 29.23 4.16 -16.23
CA GLU A 50 28.04 4.22 -17.09
C GLU A 50 27.32 5.58 -17.01
N HIS A 51 27.62 6.39 -15.98
CA HIS A 51 27.02 7.70 -15.74
C HIS A 51 25.48 7.70 -15.80
N PRO A 52 24.79 6.77 -15.09
CA PRO A 52 23.33 6.68 -15.15
C PRO A 52 22.70 7.91 -14.50
N ALA A 53 21.55 8.34 -15.02
CA ALA A 53 20.75 9.39 -14.39
C ALA A 53 19.75 8.84 -13.37
N VAL A 54 19.37 7.57 -13.55
CA VAL A 54 18.26 6.93 -12.84
C VAL A 54 18.65 5.54 -12.35
N ILE A 55 18.23 5.21 -11.14
CA ILE A 55 18.34 3.88 -10.52
C ILE A 55 16.95 3.25 -10.42
N GLY A 56 16.81 2.03 -10.93
CA GLY A 56 15.63 1.18 -10.74
C GLY A 56 15.93 0.02 -9.79
N PHE A 57 14.88 -0.61 -9.24
CA PHE A 57 15.05 -1.73 -8.32
C PHE A 57 14.20 -2.95 -8.73
N ASP A 58 14.77 -4.14 -8.53
CA ASP A 58 14.10 -5.44 -8.59
C ASP A 58 14.56 -6.30 -7.40
N SER A 59 14.07 -5.98 -6.21
CA SER A 59 14.54 -6.52 -4.94
C SER A 59 13.39 -6.78 -3.94
N PRO A 60 13.38 -7.96 -3.28
CA PRO A 60 12.46 -8.25 -2.19
C PRO A 60 12.84 -7.53 -0.88
N GLY A 61 13.97 -6.82 -0.85
CA GLY A 61 14.52 -6.20 0.35
C GLY A 61 15.57 -7.07 1.05
N GLY A 62 15.61 -7.02 2.38
CA GLY A 62 16.65 -7.67 3.19
C GLY A 62 17.15 -6.77 4.31
N ASN A 63 18.46 -6.57 4.40
CA ASN A 63 19.10 -5.78 5.43
C ASN A 63 18.78 -4.28 5.35
N VAL A 64 18.17 -3.75 6.42
CA VAL A 64 17.77 -2.35 6.54
C VAL A 64 18.98 -1.39 6.50
N ALA A 65 20.05 -1.69 7.24
CA ALA A 65 21.23 -0.82 7.31
C ALA A 65 21.93 -0.69 5.95
N LYS A 66 22.09 -1.80 5.24
CA LYS A 66 22.66 -1.84 3.88
C LYS A 66 21.80 -1.07 2.87
N ALA A 67 20.48 -1.16 2.98
CA ALA A 67 19.58 -0.39 2.13
C ALA A 67 19.64 1.12 2.40
N ILE A 68 19.75 1.52 3.66
CA ILE A 68 20.00 2.92 4.05
C ILE A 68 21.36 3.40 3.53
N GLU A 69 22.40 2.57 3.66
CA GLU A 69 23.75 2.86 3.13
C GLU A 69 23.72 3.11 1.61
N LEU A 70 23.06 2.22 0.86
CA LEU A 70 22.87 2.39 -0.58
C LEU A 70 22.02 3.63 -0.91
N GLY A 71 20.95 3.87 -0.16
CA GLY A 71 20.10 5.05 -0.34
C GLY A 71 20.82 6.38 -0.11
N ARG A 72 21.64 6.47 0.95
CA ARG A 72 22.53 7.63 1.18
C ARG A 72 23.56 7.79 0.07
N LEU A 73 24.10 6.68 -0.44
CA LEU A 73 25.02 6.70 -1.58
C LEU A 73 24.35 7.24 -2.85
N ILE A 74 23.15 6.76 -3.19
CA ILE A 74 22.32 7.25 -4.31
C ILE A 74 22.09 8.76 -4.17
N ARG A 75 21.70 9.23 -2.97
CA ARG A 75 21.52 10.66 -2.66
C ARG A 75 22.78 11.46 -2.90
N SER A 76 23.92 10.99 -2.37
CA SER A 76 25.20 11.69 -2.45
C SER A 76 25.74 11.84 -3.88
N LEU A 77 25.35 10.91 -4.76
CA LEU A 77 25.71 10.90 -6.18
C LEU A 77 24.73 11.69 -7.04
N GLY A 78 23.66 12.26 -6.45
CA GLY A 78 22.68 13.07 -7.17
C GLY A 78 21.75 12.26 -8.09
N LEU A 79 21.62 10.96 -7.85
CA LEU A 79 20.89 10.05 -8.74
C LEU A 79 19.38 10.08 -8.43
N SER A 80 18.56 9.96 -9.48
CA SER A 80 17.11 9.79 -9.33
C SER A 80 16.75 8.32 -9.16
N THR A 81 15.62 8.03 -8.52
CA THR A 81 15.10 6.67 -8.41
C THR A 81 13.77 6.53 -9.15
N ILE A 82 13.60 5.41 -9.83
CA ILE A 82 12.36 5.04 -10.50
C ILE A 82 11.91 3.66 -10.04
N GLN A 83 10.62 3.48 -9.81
CA GLN A 83 10.03 2.16 -9.59
C GLN A 83 8.82 1.95 -10.49
N VAL A 84 8.82 0.83 -11.19
CA VAL A 84 7.72 0.38 -12.06
C VAL A 84 7.08 -0.86 -11.46
N ARG A 85 5.79 -1.10 -11.72
CA ARG A 85 5.04 -2.23 -11.14
C ARG A 85 5.54 -3.60 -11.59
N GLN A 86 6.27 -3.67 -12.69
CA GLN A 86 6.80 -4.92 -13.25
C GLN A 86 8.04 -5.43 -12.51
N ALA A 87 8.66 -4.59 -11.67
CA ALA A 87 9.83 -4.95 -10.88
C ALA A 87 9.51 -4.83 -9.38
N GLU A 88 10.08 -5.71 -8.57
CA GLU A 88 9.81 -5.74 -7.14
C GLU A 88 10.61 -4.67 -6.39
N CYS A 89 9.99 -3.96 -5.45
CA CYS A 89 10.74 -3.20 -4.45
C CYS A 89 9.98 -3.18 -3.14
N ALA A 90 10.29 -4.15 -2.29
CA ALA A 90 9.62 -4.35 -1.02
C ALA A 90 10.58 -4.21 0.18
N SER A 91 10.01 -3.98 1.37
CA SER A 91 10.75 -4.00 2.62
C SER A 91 11.92 -3.01 2.63
N ALA A 92 13.14 -3.44 2.97
CA ALA A 92 14.35 -2.63 2.92
C ALA A 92 14.63 -2.01 1.54
N CYS A 93 14.23 -2.62 0.42
CA CYS A 93 14.39 -2.00 -0.91
C CYS A 93 13.74 -0.61 -0.96
N SER A 94 12.55 -0.48 -0.34
CA SER A 94 11.83 0.79 -0.31
C SER A 94 12.70 1.90 0.29
N LEU A 95 13.51 1.60 1.33
CA LEU A 95 14.43 2.56 1.94
C LEU A 95 15.54 3.00 0.98
N ALA A 96 16.14 2.07 0.23
CA ALA A 96 17.12 2.43 -0.80
C ALA A 96 16.51 3.34 -1.88
N PHE A 97 15.27 3.05 -2.31
CA PHE A 97 14.52 3.89 -3.24
C PHE A 97 14.31 5.32 -2.74
N LEU A 98 14.11 5.53 -1.43
CA LEU A 98 13.95 6.89 -0.85
C LEU A 98 15.21 7.75 -1.02
N GLY A 99 16.36 7.15 -1.32
CA GLY A 99 17.64 7.83 -1.57
C GLY A 99 17.63 8.79 -2.75
N GLY A 100 16.72 8.61 -3.73
CA GLY A 100 16.71 9.39 -4.97
C GLY A 100 16.47 10.89 -4.76
N VAL A 101 17.21 11.74 -5.52
CA VAL A 101 16.98 13.21 -5.54
C VAL A 101 15.62 13.58 -6.13
N SER A 102 15.21 12.84 -7.14
CA SER A 102 13.84 12.77 -7.64
C SER A 102 13.38 11.32 -7.58
N ARG A 103 12.13 11.11 -7.15
CA ARG A 103 11.55 9.78 -6.92
C ARG A 103 10.27 9.64 -7.72
N LEU A 104 10.28 8.78 -8.72
CA LEU A 104 9.11 8.41 -9.50
C LEU A 104 8.75 6.96 -9.19
N ALA A 105 7.50 6.70 -8.84
CA ALA A 105 7.04 5.35 -8.62
C ALA A 105 5.63 5.21 -9.18
N GLU A 106 5.37 4.12 -9.89
CA GLU A 106 4.02 3.76 -10.28
C GLU A 106 3.20 3.38 -9.02
N PRO A 107 1.91 3.73 -8.93
CA PRO A 107 1.07 3.31 -7.80
C PRO A 107 1.15 1.81 -7.57
N GLY A 108 1.40 1.38 -6.33
CA GLY A 108 1.51 -0.03 -5.94
C GLY A 108 2.84 -0.69 -6.29
N SER A 109 3.87 0.07 -6.69
CA SER A 109 5.20 -0.48 -6.99
C SER A 109 6.18 -0.48 -5.80
N ILE A 110 5.83 0.17 -4.69
CA ILE A 110 6.63 0.21 -3.46
C ILE A 110 5.91 -0.55 -2.36
N GLY A 111 6.53 -1.63 -1.87
CA GLY A 111 6.03 -2.46 -0.77
C GLY A 111 6.65 -2.08 0.56
N VAL A 112 5.81 -1.89 1.58
CA VAL A 112 6.22 -1.67 2.97
C VAL A 112 5.56 -2.70 3.89
N HIS A 113 6.23 -3.09 4.97
CA HIS A 113 5.68 -3.94 6.02
C HIS A 113 6.52 -3.79 7.29
N LYS A 114 6.14 -4.44 8.39
CA LYS A 114 6.99 -4.54 9.57
C LYS A 114 8.21 -5.38 9.21
N SER A 115 9.28 -4.71 8.80
CA SER A 115 10.57 -5.34 8.60
C SER A 115 11.02 -5.97 9.92
N SER A 116 11.70 -7.11 9.83
CA SER A 116 12.46 -7.67 10.93
C SER A 116 13.60 -6.71 11.23
N PHE A 117 13.39 -5.81 12.20
CA PHE A 117 14.46 -5.03 12.81
C PHE A 117 15.39 -6.01 13.52
N ASN A 118 16.35 -6.54 12.76
CA ASN A 118 17.32 -7.58 13.08
C ASN A 118 16.78 -8.98 13.40
N ASP A 119 17.59 -9.98 13.04
CA ASP A 119 17.50 -11.34 13.58
C ASP A 119 17.90 -11.27 15.06
N THR A 120 16.91 -11.02 15.91
CA THR A 120 17.09 -10.94 17.37
C THR A 120 17.14 -12.33 18.01
N GLN A 121 17.20 -13.40 17.21
CA GLN A 121 17.30 -14.76 17.73
C GLN A 121 18.58 -14.94 18.55
N GLY A 122 18.41 -15.37 19.80
CA GLY A 122 19.51 -15.60 20.73
C GLY A 122 20.04 -14.35 21.46
N MET A 123 19.48 -13.16 21.20
CA MET A 123 19.78 -11.96 21.99
C MET A 123 19.03 -11.98 23.32
N LYS A 124 19.61 -11.34 24.35
CA LYS A 124 18.86 -11.04 25.58
C LYS A 124 17.78 -10.01 25.24
N ILE A 125 16.65 -10.06 25.97
CA ILE A 125 15.49 -9.20 25.71
C ILE A 125 15.88 -7.71 25.72
N ASP A 126 16.70 -7.27 26.68
CA ASP A 126 17.12 -5.87 26.78
C ASP A 126 18.00 -5.44 25.58
N ASP A 127 18.86 -6.34 25.10
CA ASP A 127 19.72 -6.10 23.94
C ASP A 127 18.88 -6.06 22.64
N ALA A 128 17.87 -6.95 22.53
CA ALA A 128 16.95 -6.99 21.39
C ALA A 128 16.06 -5.74 21.33
N VAL A 129 15.52 -5.30 22.47
CA VAL A 129 14.72 -4.06 22.57
C VAL A 129 15.57 -2.85 22.20
N SER A 130 16.80 -2.78 22.69
CA SER A 130 17.74 -1.69 22.37
C SER A 130 18.05 -1.64 20.88
N ALA A 131 18.34 -2.79 20.25
CA ALA A 131 18.62 -2.88 18.82
C ALA A 131 17.42 -2.48 17.94
N VAL A 132 16.20 -2.85 18.34
CA VAL A 132 14.97 -2.44 17.63
C VAL A 132 14.75 -0.94 17.75
N GLN A 133 14.95 -0.36 18.93
CA GLN A 133 14.82 1.09 19.15
C GLN A 133 15.86 1.89 18.35
N GLU A 134 17.11 1.44 18.34
CA GLU A 134 18.20 2.07 17.58
C GLU A 134 17.91 2.02 16.07
N THR A 135 17.53 0.85 15.54
CA THR A 135 17.22 0.71 14.11
C THR A 135 15.98 1.50 13.72
N THR A 136 14.96 1.56 14.59
CA THR A 136 13.76 2.38 14.36
C THR A 136 14.11 3.87 14.29
N ALA A 137 14.94 4.34 15.24
CA ALA A 137 15.41 5.72 15.25
C ALA A 137 16.25 6.05 14.00
N GLU A 138 17.09 5.12 13.55
CA GLU A 138 17.86 5.28 12.31
C GLU A 138 16.95 5.39 11.08
N VAL A 139 15.91 4.55 10.96
CA VAL A 139 14.95 4.62 9.85
C VAL A 139 14.16 5.93 9.87
N ILE A 140 13.69 6.38 11.03
CA ILE A 140 13.00 7.68 11.17
C ILE A 140 13.91 8.83 10.74
N GLY A 141 15.17 8.80 11.21
CA GLY A 141 16.19 9.78 10.86
C GLY A 141 16.45 9.79 9.36
N TYR A 142 16.63 8.61 8.75
CA TYR A 142 16.84 8.46 7.31
C TYR A 142 15.63 8.91 6.48
N MET A 143 14.40 8.54 6.85
CA MET A 143 13.19 9.03 6.16
C MET A 143 13.12 10.55 6.19
N SER A 144 13.40 11.15 7.35
CA SER A 144 13.45 12.61 7.51
C SER A 144 14.56 13.24 6.65
N GLU A 145 15.76 12.63 6.64
CA GLU A 145 16.92 13.03 5.83
C GLU A 145 16.57 13.02 4.32
N MET A 146 15.78 12.05 3.89
CA MET A 146 15.31 11.91 2.51
C MET A 146 14.05 12.74 2.20
N GLY A 147 13.52 13.52 3.15
CA GLY A 147 12.31 14.33 2.95
C GLY A 147 11.00 13.53 2.85
N VAL A 148 10.99 12.32 3.38
CA VAL A 148 9.83 11.41 3.50
C VAL A 148 9.16 11.68 4.84
N ASP A 149 7.83 11.57 4.91
CA ASP A 149 7.12 11.62 6.19
C ASP A 149 7.36 10.35 7.01
N PRO A 150 7.96 10.42 8.22
CA PRO A 150 8.17 9.25 9.07
C PRO A 150 6.88 8.52 9.47
N ALA A 151 5.70 9.11 9.30
CA ALA A 151 4.42 8.40 9.45
C ALA A 151 4.28 7.21 8.49
N LEU A 152 5.08 7.13 7.41
CA LEU A 152 5.19 5.93 6.59
C LEU A 152 5.65 4.71 7.38
N LEU A 153 6.53 4.91 8.36
CA LEU A 153 7.03 3.84 9.21
C LEU A 153 5.92 3.29 10.11
N GLN A 154 5.02 4.15 10.59
CA GLN A 154 3.83 3.73 11.35
C GLN A 154 2.91 2.86 10.49
N LEU A 155 2.66 3.27 9.23
CA LEU A 155 1.93 2.44 8.26
C LEU A 155 2.63 1.10 8.02
N SER A 156 3.95 1.08 8.00
CA SER A 156 4.70 -0.17 7.83
C SER A 156 4.51 -1.11 9.03
N PHE A 157 4.49 -0.57 10.26
CA PHE A 157 4.33 -1.36 11.50
C PHE A 157 2.94 -1.96 11.68
N SER A 158 1.91 -1.43 11.02
CA SER A 158 0.56 -1.99 11.08
C SER A 158 0.38 -3.31 10.31
N TYR A 159 1.40 -3.76 9.54
CA TYR A 159 1.36 -5.00 8.78
C TYR A 159 2.45 -5.97 9.25
N ASP A 160 2.09 -7.23 9.47
CA ASP A 160 3.03 -8.27 9.91
C ASP A 160 4.13 -8.54 8.86
N SER A 161 5.23 -9.18 9.26
CA SER A 161 6.39 -9.40 8.37
C SER A 161 6.10 -10.25 7.13
N ASN A 162 4.98 -10.98 7.11
CA ASN A 162 4.52 -11.77 5.96
C ASN A 162 3.43 -11.06 5.13
N ASP A 163 3.07 -9.82 5.47
CA ASP A 163 2.00 -9.04 4.85
C ASP A 163 2.56 -7.74 4.26
N ILE A 164 2.85 -7.74 2.96
CA ILE A 164 3.46 -6.60 2.27
C ILE A 164 2.36 -5.65 1.78
N ARG A 165 2.36 -4.44 2.34
CA ARG A 165 1.49 -3.35 1.92
C ARG A 165 2.12 -2.55 0.78
N TYR A 166 1.56 -2.65 -0.42
CA TYR A 166 2.00 -1.88 -1.58
C TYR A 166 1.31 -0.50 -1.69
N LEU A 167 2.06 0.58 -1.53
CA LEU A 167 1.52 1.94 -1.41
C LEU A 167 0.77 2.39 -2.66
N SER A 168 -0.43 2.95 -2.49
CA SER A 168 -1.15 3.66 -3.55
C SER A 168 -0.45 4.97 -3.92
N GLY A 169 -0.76 5.54 -5.08
CA GLY A 169 -0.20 6.85 -5.47
C GLY A 169 -0.55 7.97 -4.49
N SER A 170 -1.73 7.92 -3.87
CA SER A 170 -2.14 8.88 -2.83
C SER A 170 -1.36 8.69 -1.53
N GLU A 171 -1.06 7.45 -1.11
CA GLU A 171 -0.18 7.19 0.04
C GLU A 171 1.25 7.61 -0.26
N MET A 172 1.75 7.33 -1.47
CA MET A 172 3.07 7.78 -1.90
C MET A 172 3.18 9.31 -1.86
N ALA A 173 2.15 10.03 -2.30
CA ALA A 173 2.11 11.48 -2.20
C ALA A 173 1.99 11.97 -0.74
N LYS A 174 1.05 11.39 0.02
CA LYS A 174 0.81 11.72 1.44
C LYS A 174 2.07 11.61 2.27
N TYR A 175 2.80 10.51 2.12
CA TYR A 175 4.03 10.26 2.87
C TYR A 175 5.29 10.78 2.17
N ARG A 176 5.14 11.50 1.05
CA ARG A 176 6.25 12.06 0.25
C ARG A 176 7.26 11.00 -0.24
N VAL A 177 6.79 9.78 -0.51
CA VAL A 177 7.59 8.70 -1.13
C VAL A 177 7.98 9.06 -2.56
N THR A 178 7.09 9.71 -3.32
CA THR A 178 7.40 10.28 -4.63
C THR A 178 7.58 11.79 -4.53
N THR A 179 8.39 12.38 -5.41
CA THR A 179 8.65 13.83 -5.42
C THR A 179 7.77 14.59 -6.43
N GLY A 180 6.95 13.89 -7.22
CA GLY A 180 6.10 14.46 -8.26
C GLY A 180 4.62 14.62 -7.87
N SER A 181 4.28 15.79 -7.32
CA SER A 181 2.99 16.52 -7.44
C SER A 181 3.01 17.75 -6.50
N HIS A 182 3.96 18.66 -6.69
CA HIS A 182 3.76 20.05 -6.24
C HIS A 182 3.04 20.79 -7.37
N SER A 183 1.72 20.96 -7.27
CA SER A 183 1.11 22.14 -7.90
C SER A 183 1.68 23.35 -7.16
N PRO A 184 2.31 24.33 -7.83
CA PRO A 184 2.71 25.55 -7.16
C PRO A 184 1.42 26.23 -6.65
N ASP A 185 1.40 26.49 -5.35
CA ASP A 185 0.43 27.39 -4.74
C ASP A 185 0.59 28.77 -5.36
N LEU A 186 -0.24 29.08 -6.36
CA LEU A 186 -0.50 30.45 -6.79
C LEU A 186 -1.70 30.95 -5.97
N SER A 187 -1.43 31.22 -4.70
CA SER A 187 -2.27 32.04 -3.84
C SER A 187 -2.17 33.51 -4.28
N THR A 188 -2.72 33.84 -5.46
CA THR A 188 -3.11 35.22 -5.76
C THR A 188 -4.54 35.44 -5.31
N LYS A 189 -4.64 35.99 -4.10
CA LYS A 189 -5.81 36.66 -3.56
C LYS A 189 -6.30 37.72 -4.57
N VAL A 190 -7.46 37.52 -5.18
CA VAL A 190 -8.19 38.58 -5.89
C VAL A 190 -9.64 38.55 -5.43
N GLU A 191 -10.04 39.62 -4.73
CA GLU A 191 -11.43 39.90 -4.36
C GLU A 191 -12.31 40.12 -5.61
N PRO A 192 -13.63 39.86 -5.52
CA PRO A 192 -14.51 39.98 -6.67
C PRO A 192 -14.81 41.45 -6.99
N ARG A 193 -14.67 41.82 -8.27
CA ARG A 193 -15.35 42.99 -8.82
C ARG A 193 -16.39 42.52 -9.84
N ASP A 194 -17.63 42.88 -9.55
CA ASP A 194 -18.78 42.79 -10.44
C ASP A 194 -18.53 43.53 -11.76
N VAL A 195 -18.65 42.81 -12.88
CA VAL A 195 -19.20 43.37 -14.11
C VAL A 195 -20.10 42.32 -14.75
N ALA A 196 -21.40 42.61 -14.74
CA ALA A 196 -22.42 41.83 -15.40
C ALA A 196 -22.49 42.15 -16.91
N ARG A 197 -22.79 41.12 -17.71
CA ARG A 197 -23.86 41.02 -18.72
C ARG A 197 -23.44 40.42 -20.06
N ASP A 198 -24.30 39.48 -20.46
CA ASP A 198 -24.56 38.91 -21.79
C ASP A 198 -23.48 38.05 -22.45
N ALA A 199 -23.57 36.75 -22.16
CA ALA A 199 -23.33 35.69 -23.13
C ALA A 199 -24.35 34.55 -22.92
N PRO A 200 -24.85 33.89 -23.97
CA PRO A 200 -25.85 32.83 -23.83
C PRO A 200 -25.23 31.63 -23.12
N VAL A 201 -25.87 31.18 -22.03
CA VAL A 201 -25.49 29.98 -21.30
C VAL A 201 -25.69 28.77 -22.23
N PRO A 202 -24.65 28.01 -22.63
CA PRO A 202 -24.89 26.68 -23.13
C PRO A 202 -25.48 25.89 -21.96
N ARG A 203 -26.66 25.30 -22.18
CA ARG A 203 -27.30 24.37 -21.24
C ARG A 203 -26.22 23.44 -20.69
N ARG A 204 -25.86 23.64 -19.43
CA ARG A 204 -25.18 22.63 -18.64
C ARG A 204 -26.13 21.44 -18.67
N VAL A 205 -25.78 20.44 -19.48
CA VAL A 205 -26.24 19.09 -19.23
C VAL A 205 -25.64 18.78 -17.87
N GLU A 206 -26.42 19.01 -16.82
CA GLU A 206 -26.18 18.37 -15.55
C GLU A 206 -26.22 16.89 -15.87
N ALA A 207 -25.04 16.29 -16.01
CA ALA A 207 -24.90 14.87 -15.86
C ALA A 207 -25.45 14.59 -14.46
N LYS A 208 -26.69 14.09 -14.41
CA LYS A 208 -27.25 13.56 -13.17
C LYS A 208 -26.21 12.58 -12.65
N ALA A 209 -25.65 12.87 -11.48
CA ALA A 209 -24.89 11.88 -10.73
C ALA A 209 -25.78 10.64 -10.66
N ASP A 210 -25.25 9.50 -11.11
CA ASP A 210 -26.00 8.25 -11.08
C ASP A 210 -26.33 7.96 -9.61
N PRO A 211 -27.62 7.92 -9.20
CA PRO A 211 -28.00 7.68 -7.81
C PRO A 211 -27.50 6.32 -7.31
N SER A 212 -27.18 5.40 -8.22
CA SER A 212 -26.60 4.10 -7.88
C SER A 212 -25.16 4.19 -7.33
N LEU A 213 -24.47 5.32 -7.54
CA LEU A 213 -23.10 5.56 -7.08
C LEU A 213 -23.00 6.39 -5.79
N GLU A 214 -24.12 6.82 -5.23
CA GLU A 214 -24.13 7.47 -3.93
C GLU A 214 -23.95 6.45 -2.80
N VAL A 215 -22.90 6.65 -2.00
CA VAL A 215 -22.63 5.85 -0.78
C VAL A 215 -23.59 6.32 0.33
N PRO A 216 -24.48 5.44 0.84
CA PRO A 216 -25.35 5.78 1.95
C PRO A 216 -24.55 6.15 3.20
N LEU A 217 -25.04 7.13 3.97
CA LEU A 217 -24.43 7.47 5.25
C LEU A 217 -24.57 6.29 6.23
N ALA A 218 -23.44 5.82 6.75
CA ALA A 218 -23.41 4.77 7.77
C ALA A 218 -24.00 5.28 9.09
N ARG A 219 -25.07 4.65 9.57
CA ARG A 219 -25.79 5.05 10.80
C ARG A 219 -25.77 3.96 11.86
N ASP A 220 -25.85 2.71 11.43
CA ASP A 220 -25.86 1.56 12.31
C ASP A 220 -25.35 0.33 11.55
N GLY A 221 -25.09 -0.73 12.30
CA GLY A 221 -24.54 -1.95 11.76
C GLY A 221 -24.38 -3.05 12.80
N THR A 222 -23.61 -4.06 12.41
CA THR A 222 -23.22 -5.13 13.31
C THR A 222 -21.71 -5.35 13.23
N VAL A 223 -21.12 -5.79 14.35
CA VAL A 223 -19.70 -6.15 14.37
C VAL A 223 -19.48 -7.38 13.49
N ARG A 224 -18.50 -7.30 12.60
CA ARG A 224 -18.10 -8.42 11.76
C ARG A 224 -16.59 -8.43 11.54
N HIS A 225 -15.91 -9.40 12.13
CA HIS A 225 -14.46 -9.52 12.09
C HIS A 225 -14.01 -10.97 11.94
N PRO A 226 -12.91 -11.28 11.20
CA PRO A 226 -12.44 -12.65 10.99
C PRO A 226 -12.15 -13.43 12.27
N LYS A 227 -11.74 -12.74 13.35
CA LYS A 227 -11.44 -13.36 14.65
C LYS A 227 -12.67 -13.55 15.55
N GLY A 228 -13.88 -13.31 15.02
CA GLY A 228 -15.14 -13.45 15.76
C GLY A 228 -15.45 -12.33 16.76
N ARG A 229 -14.52 -11.39 16.95
CA ARG A 229 -14.66 -10.19 17.79
C ARG A 229 -13.76 -9.08 17.27
N ALA A 230 -14.11 -7.83 17.56
CA ALA A 230 -13.32 -6.66 17.20
C ALA A 230 -13.12 -5.73 18.41
N PRO A 231 -11.94 -5.10 18.54
CA PRO A 231 -11.65 -4.21 19.66
C PRO A 231 -12.39 -2.87 19.49
N VAL A 232 -12.90 -2.36 20.61
CA VAL A 232 -13.40 -0.98 20.74
C VAL A 232 -12.26 -0.14 21.30
N LYS A 233 -11.86 0.88 20.56
CA LYS A 233 -10.68 1.72 20.82
C LYS A 233 -11.06 3.03 21.50
N LEU A 234 -10.16 3.57 22.31
CA LEU A 234 -10.39 4.86 23.00
C LEU A 234 -10.44 6.05 22.03
N SER A 235 -9.67 6.01 20.95
CA SER A 235 -9.59 7.04 19.90
C SER A 235 -9.55 6.42 18.50
N ALA A 236 -9.78 7.24 17.48
CA ALA A 236 -9.69 6.89 16.06
C ALA A 236 -8.24 6.69 15.61
N ASP A 237 -7.56 5.72 16.22
CA ASP A 237 -6.14 5.42 16.05
C ASP A 237 -5.94 3.90 16.27
N ALA A 238 -5.17 3.26 15.40
CA ALA A 238 -4.90 1.82 15.47
C ALA A 238 -4.18 1.45 16.77
N ASP A 239 -3.32 2.34 17.27
CA ASP A 239 -2.51 2.16 18.48
C ASP A 239 -3.24 2.59 19.76
N ALA A 240 -4.45 3.14 19.63
CA ALA A 240 -5.25 3.48 20.79
C ALA A 240 -5.49 2.25 21.68
N LYS A 241 -5.49 2.49 22.99
CA LYS A 241 -5.84 1.47 23.98
C LYS A 241 -7.23 0.93 23.67
N ALA A 242 -7.36 -0.39 23.60
CA ALA A 242 -8.66 -1.05 23.57
C ALA A 242 -9.33 -0.86 24.93
N ILE A 243 -10.55 -0.33 24.92
CA ILE A 243 -11.39 -0.15 26.10
C ILE A 243 -12.34 -1.34 26.32
N GLY A 244 -12.41 -2.24 25.33
CA GLY A 244 -13.09 -3.53 25.39
C GLY A 244 -13.13 -4.18 24.01
N ASP A 245 -13.86 -5.28 23.90
CA ASP A 245 -14.09 -6.01 22.66
C ASP A 245 -15.59 -6.22 22.45
N ALA A 246 -16.03 -6.18 21.20
CA ALA A 246 -17.38 -6.54 20.80
C ALA A 246 -17.34 -7.80 19.93
N GLY A 247 -18.19 -8.79 20.26
CA GLY A 247 -18.31 -10.02 19.48
C GLY A 247 -19.06 -9.79 18.16
N ASN A 248 -18.81 -10.66 17.16
CA ASN A 248 -19.55 -10.61 15.90
C ASN A 248 -21.08 -10.69 16.16
N GLY A 249 -21.85 -9.92 15.40
CA GLY A 249 -23.30 -9.80 15.56
C GLY A 249 -23.75 -8.81 16.65
N ALA A 250 -22.84 -8.23 17.43
CA ALA A 250 -23.19 -7.15 18.34
C ALA A 250 -23.70 -5.92 17.54
N SER A 251 -24.83 -5.35 17.97
CA SER A 251 -25.41 -4.15 17.38
C SER A 251 -24.53 -2.93 17.61
N VAL A 252 -24.31 -2.15 16.56
CA VAL A 252 -23.44 -0.97 16.55
C VAL A 252 -24.25 0.24 16.13
N ASP A 253 -24.33 1.27 16.98
CA ASP A 253 -24.79 2.60 16.57
C ASP A 253 -23.59 3.46 16.17
N ILE A 254 -23.62 4.05 14.98
CA ILE A 254 -22.53 4.91 14.47
C ILE A 254 -22.88 6.36 14.80
N LEU A 255 -22.04 6.97 15.62
CA LEU A 255 -22.23 8.32 16.17
C LEU A 255 -21.47 9.38 15.38
N ASP A 256 -20.32 9.00 14.78
CA ASP A 256 -19.44 9.90 14.04
C ASP A 256 -18.54 9.09 13.10
N ILE A 257 -18.09 9.70 12.00
CA ILE A 257 -17.20 9.07 11.00
C ILE A 257 -15.93 9.92 10.90
N ARG A 258 -14.76 9.29 11.11
CA ARG A 258 -13.45 9.97 11.12
C ARG A 258 -12.43 9.18 10.32
N GLY A 259 -12.31 9.50 9.03
CA GLY A 259 -11.48 8.74 8.11
C GLY A 259 -11.90 7.27 8.13
N ASP A 260 -10.97 6.38 8.50
CA ASP A 260 -11.19 4.93 8.54
C ASP A 260 -11.83 4.44 9.85
N TRP A 261 -12.31 5.34 10.72
CA TRP A 261 -12.85 4.99 12.03
C TRP A 261 -14.29 5.46 12.20
N TYR A 262 -15.12 4.57 12.72
CA TYR A 262 -16.44 4.90 13.23
C TYR A 262 -16.35 5.12 14.73
N LYS A 263 -16.84 6.27 15.20
CA LYS A 263 -17.20 6.41 16.61
C LYS A 263 -18.48 5.66 16.83
N VAL A 264 -18.47 4.70 17.73
CA VAL A 264 -19.56 3.75 17.91
C VAL A 264 -20.04 3.69 19.35
N SER A 265 -21.32 3.36 19.51
CA SER A 265 -21.88 2.80 20.74
C SER A 265 -22.16 1.31 20.50
N VAL A 266 -21.49 0.43 21.25
CA VAL A 266 -21.55 -1.02 21.06
C VAL A 266 -21.29 -1.75 22.38
N ALA A 267 -22.12 -2.76 22.70
CA ALA A 267 -21.97 -3.58 23.92
C ALA A 267 -21.80 -2.76 25.22
N GLY A 268 -22.47 -1.60 25.32
CA GLY A 268 -22.38 -0.69 26.48
C GLY A 268 -21.11 0.18 26.52
N LEU A 269 -20.26 0.12 25.49
CA LEU A 269 -19.07 0.94 25.34
C LEU A 269 -19.30 2.03 24.30
N VAL A 270 -18.74 3.22 24.54
CA VAL A 270 -18.63 4.28 23.53
C VAL A 270 -17.16 4.48 23.21
N GLY A 271 -16.78 4.22 21.96
CA GLY A 271 -15.38 4.28 21.51
C GLY A 271 -15.29 4.31 20.00
N PHE A 272 -14.20 3.79 19.44
CA PHE A 272 -13.94 3.79 18.01
C PHE A 272 -13.71 2.36 17.51
N MET A 273 -14.30 2.03 16.37
CA MET A 273 -14.03 0.79 15.65
C MET A 273 -13.60 1.14 14.24
N HIS A 274 -12.64 0.38 13.70
CA HIS A 274 -12.22 0.57 12.31
C HIS A 274 -13.38 0.20 11.38
N TYR A 275 -13.54 0.94 10.28
CA TYR A 275 -14.67 0.80 9.37
C TYR A 275 -14.79 -0.61 8.78
N SER A 276 -13.66 -1.31 8.58
CA SER A 276 -13.66 -2.69 8.10
C SER A 276 -14.11 -3.73 9.12
N TRP A 277 -14.41 -3.35 10.37
CA TRP A 277 -14.89 -4.27 11.42
C TRP A 277 -16.40 -4.18 11.66
N VAL A 278 -17.07 -3.27 10.96
CA VAL A 278 -18.51 -3.03 11.11
C VAL A 278 -19.17 -3.25 9.76
N HIS A 279 -20.09 -4.20 9.69
CA HIS A 279 -20.98 -4.34 8.56
C HIS A 279 -22.11 -3.31 8.71
N ILE A 280 -22.34 -2.50 7.69
CA ILE A 280 -23.27 -1.36 7.73
C ILE A 280 -24.65 -1.78 7.24
N SER A 281 -25.70 -1.57 8.04
CA SER A 281 -27.07 -1.98 7.71
C SER A 281 -27.64 -1.27 6.47
N GLN A 282 -27.08 -0.11 6.11
CA GLN A 282 -27.47 0.66 4.92
C GLN A 282 -26.81 0.18 3.63
N PHE A 283 -25.88 -0.78 3.69
CA PHE A 283 -25.25 -1.36 2.51
C PHE A 283 -26.09 -2.54 2.03
N ASP A 284 -26.32 -2.63 0.73
CA ASP A 284 -27.16 -3.65 0.10
C ASP A 284 -26.45 -5.02 0.06
N GLU A 285 -25.13 -5.02 0.24
CA GLU A 285 -24.31 -6.23 0.21
C GLU A 285 -24.00 -6.82 1.57
N ASP A 286 -24.51 -8.03 1.77
CA ASP A 286 -24.14 -8.89 2.87
C ASP A 286 -23.71 -10.27 2.35
N SER A 287 -22.41 -10.55 2.43
CA SER A 287 -21.89 -11.89 2.11
C SER A 287 -22.14 -12.93 3.21
N GLY A 288 -22.78 -12.56 4.33
CA GLY A 288 -22.90 -13.38 5.52
C GLY A 288 -21.53 -13.92 5.97
N GLU A 289 -21.44 -15.25 6.08
CA GLU A 289 -20.20 -15.96 6.42
C GLU A 289 -19.29 -16.24 5.21
N GLN A 290 -19.72 -15.90 4.00
CA GLN A 290 -18.95 -16.11 2.79
C GLN A 290 -17.88 -15.01 2.60
N ARG A 291 -16.98 -15.23 1.64
CA ARG A 291 -15.87 -14.35 1.31
C ARG A 291 -15.91 -13.96 -0.17
N TYR A 292 -15.45 -12.75 -0.42
CA TYR A 292 -15.06 -12.29 -1.75
C TYR A 292 -13.59 -12.60 -1.99
N VAL A 293 -13.25 -12.82 -3.26
CA VAL A 293 -11.86 -12.74 -3.74
C VAL A 293 -11.74 -11.44 -4.52
N GLN A 294 -11.21 -10.40 -3.88
CA GLN A 294 -10.97 -9.11 -4.52
C GLN A 294 -9.72 -9.19 -5.37
N VAL A 295 -9.86 -8.93 -6.67
CA VAL A 295 -8.79 -9.01 -7.67
C VAL A 295 -8.07 -7.67 -7.81
N LYS A 296 -8.84 -6.57 -7.79
CA LYS A 296 -8.31 -5.22 -8.01
C LYS A 296 -9.26 -4.15 -7.50
N SER A 297 -8.79 -2.92 -7.39
CA SER A 297 -9.65 -1.75 -7.15
C SER A 297 -9.33 -0.62 -8.13
N PHE A 298 -10.34 0.19 -8.42
CA PHE A 298 -10.27 1.35 -9.30
C PHE A 298 -10.95 2.55 -8.63
N ASN A 299 -10.53 3.76 -8.99
CA ASN A 299 -11.19 5.00 -8.56
C ASN A 299 -12.25 5.48 -9.58
N SER A 300 -12.48 4.71 -10.64
CA SER A 300 -13.36 5.01 -11.78
C SER A 300 -14.18 3.77 -12.13
N LEU A 301 -15.50 3.92 -12.22
CA LEU A 301 -16.39 2.83 -12.65
C LEU A 301 -16.11 2.40 -14.11
N PRO A 302 -15.94 3.33 -15.09
CA PRO A 302 -15.56 2.96 -16.45
C PRO A 302 -14.33 2.05 -16.53
N ASP A 303 -13.27 2.37 -15.77
CA ASP A 303 -12.02 1.59 -15.77
C ASP A 303 -12.23 0.21 -15.16
N ALA A 304 -13.04 0.12 -14.10
CA ALA A 304 -13.43 -1.17 -13.51
C ALA A 304 -14.24 -2.01 -14.49
N GLN A 305 -15.19 -1.41 -15.21
CA GLN A 305 -15.99 -2.10 -16.23
C GLN A 305 -15.15 -2.56 -17.42
N GLU A 306 -14.20 -1.75 -17.87
CA GLU A 306 -13.26 -2.12 -18.93
C GLU A 306 -12.38 -3.30 -18.50
N PHE A 307 -11.88 -3.28 -17.26
CA PHE A 307 -11.12 -4.39 -16.70
C PHE A 307 -11.95 -5.69 -16.63
N VAL A 308 -13.22 -5.61 -16.21
CA VAL A 308 -14.11 -6.78 -16.17
C VAL A 308 -14.36 -7.34 -17.57
N LYS A 309 -14.59 -6.49 -18.58
CA LYS A 309 -14.79 -6.94 -19.98
C LYS A 309 -13.59 -7.68 -20.57
N GLY A 310 -12.37 -7.33 -20.13
CA GLY A 310 -11.14 -7.98 -20.57
C GLY A 310 -10.76 -9.22 -19.76
N SER A 311 -11.51 -9.55 -18.71
CA SER A 311 -11.15 -10.63 -17.79
C SER A 311 -11.45 -12.02 -18.39
N PRO A 312 -10.53 -12.99 -18.24
CA PRO A 312 -10.78 -14.38 -18.63
C PRO A 312 -11.68 -15.15 -17.65
N VAL A 313 -12.00 -14.55 -16.50
CA VAL A 313 -12.88 -15.13 -15.47
C VAL A 313 -14.06 -14.19 -15.16
N PRO A 314 -15.22 -14.70 -14.75
CA PRO A 314 -16.36 -13.88 -14.35
C PRO A 314 -16.01 -13.00 -13.14
N LEU A 315 -16.22 -11.69 -13.28
CA LEU A 315 -15.94 -10.69 -12.25
C LEU A 315 -17.15 -9.79 -12.01
N SER A 316 -17.30 -9.31 -10.79
CA SER A 316 -18.29 -8.31 -10.41
C SER A 316 -17.60 -7.04 -9.90
N VAL A 317 -18.28 -5.90 -10.05
CA VAL A 317 -17.82 -4.59 -9.56
C VAL A 317 -18.70 -4.13 -8.41
N HIS A 318 -18.06 -3.75 -7.32
CA HIS A 318 -18.68 -3.34 -6.07
C HIS A 318 -18.29 -1.90 -5.76
N LEU A 319 -19.26 -1.04 -5.45
CA LEU A 319 -18.99 0.27 -4.87
C LEU A 319 -18.54 0.07 -3.41
N ALA A 320 -17.44 0.68 -3.00
CA ALA A 320 -16.95 0.64 -1.64
C ALA A 320 -17.28 1.94 -0.87
N ALA A 321 -17.30 1.87 0.46
CA ALA A 321 -17.66 2.97 1.35
C ALA A 321 -16.78 4.23 1.21
N ASN A 322 -15.57 4.08 0.66
CA ASN A 322 -14.65 5.18 0.36
C ASN A 322 -14.83 5.76 -1.07
N GLY A 323 -15.84 5.31 -1.81
CA GLY A 323 -16.14 5.75 -3.18
C GLY A 323 -15.35 5.05 -4.28
N TRP A 324 -14.53 4.04 -3.96
CA TRP A 324 -13.79 3.25 -4.95
C TRP A 324 -14.60 2.06 -5.44
N PHE A 325 -14.13 1.44 -6.53
CA PHE A 325 -14.73 0.26 -7.16
C PHE A 325 -13.85 -0.95 -6.92
N ALA A 326 -14.30 -1.87 -6.07
CA ALA A 326 -13.64 -3.16 -5.86
C ALA A 326 -14.12 -4.16 -6.91
N VAL A 327 -13.18 -4.80 -7.60
CA VAL A 327 -13.47 -5.87 -8.55
C VAL A 327 -13.18 -7.20 -7.87
N THR A 328 -14.17 -8.08 -7.83
CA THR A 328 -14.05 -9.41 -7.22
C THR A 328 -14.41 -10.49 -8.22
N LEU A 329 -14.09 -11.75 -7.90
CA LEU A 329 -14.76 -12.88 -8.54
C LEU A 329 -16.28 -12.75 -8.39
N HIS A 330 -17.03 -13.24 -9.38
CA HIS A 330 -18.49 -13.14 -9.42
C HIS A 330 -19.17 -13.84 -8.22
N ASP A 331 -18.70 -15.05 -7.90
CA ASP A 331 -19.26 -15.89 -6.85
C ASP A 331 -18.71 -15.57 -5.46
N LEU A 332 -19.50 -15.92 -4.44
CA LEU A 332 -19.10 -15.93 -3.05
C LEU A 332 -18.69 -17.34 -2.64
N TYR A 333 -17.65 -17.43 -1.81
CA TYR A 333 -17.05 -18.70 -1.42
C TYR A 333 -17.00 -18.85 0.10
N THR A 334 -16.95 -20.08 0.61
CA THR A 334 -16.50 -20.27 2.00
C THR A 334 -15.05 -19.82 2.15
N GLU A 335 -14.56 -19.62 3.37
CA GLU A 335 -13.20 -19.11 3.58
C GLU A 335 -12.12 -20.00 2.96
N GLN A 336 -12.25 -21.32 3.07
CA GLN A 336 -11.27 -22.24 2.50
C GLN A 336 -11.35 -22.27 0.97
N GLU A 337 -12.57 -22.34 0.41
CA GLU A 337 -12.78 -22.29 -1.04
C GLU A 337 -12.25 -20.98 -1.64
N ALA A 338 -12.44 -19.85 -0.96
CA ALA A 338 -11.92 -18.56 -1.41
C ALA A 338 -10.39 -18.56 -1.52
N LYS A 339 -9.70 -19.18 -0.54
CA LYS A 339 -8.24 -19.35 -0.56
C LYS A 339 -7.81 -20.29 -1.69
N ASP A 340 -8.48 -21.42 -1.84
CA ASP A 340 -8.14 -22.44 -2.83
C ASP A 340 -8.35 -21.92 -4.26
N VAL A 341 -9.51 -21.30 -4.54
CA VAL A 341 -9.83 -20.68 -5.84
C VAL A 341 -8.88 -19.53 -6.13
N SER A 342 -8.64 -18.63 -5.15
CA SER A 342 -7.70 -17.52 -5.32
C SER A 342 -6.30 -18.03 -5.69
N ASN A 343 -5.79 -19.03 -4.97
CA ASN A 343 -4.47 -19.62 -5.25
C ASN A 343 -4.41 -20.30 -6.61
N ALA A 344 -5.46 -21.04 -6.99
CA ALA A 344 -5.54 -21.71 -8.29
C ALA A 344 -5.57 -20.71 -9.45
N LEU A 345 -6.40 -19.66 -9.36
CA LEU A 345 -6.48 -18.65 -10.42
C LEU A 345 -5.20 -17.82 -10.52
N LYS A 346 -4.54 -17.51 -9.39
CA LYS A 346 -3.24 -16.84 -9.37
C LYS A 346 -2.13 -17.68 -10.03
N SER A 347 -2.08 -18.98 -9.73
CA SER A 347 -1.05 -19.87 -10.28
C SER A 347 -1.18 -20.06 -11.80
N HIS A 348 -2.40 -19.94 -12.32
CA HIS A 348 -2.69 -19.95 -13.75
C HIS A 348 -2.64 -18.55 -14.41
N GLY A 349 -2.34 -17.50 -13.65
CA GLY A 349 -2.27 -16.13 -14.14
C GLY A 349 -3.62 -15.54 -14.58
N LEU A 350 -4.74 -16.12 -14.13
CA LEU A 350 -6.09 -15.70 -14.48
C LEU A 350 -6.59 -14.51 -13.65
N ILE A 351 -6.01 -14.33 -12.44
CA ILE A 351 -6.22 -13.16 -11.59
C ILE A 351 -4.88 -12.65 -11.06
N ALA A 352 -4.86 -11.41 -10.58
CA ALA A 352 -3.65 -10.75 -10.10
C ALA A 352 -3.07 -11.46 -8.86
N LYS A 353 -1.73 -11.54 -8.75
CA LYS A 353 -1.05 -12.24 -7.63
C LYS A 353 -1.37 -11.63 -6.27
N ASP A 354 -1.68 -10.34 -6.23
CA ASP A 354 -2.08 -9.55 -5.06
C ASP A 354 -3.59 -9.62 -4.75
N SER A 355 -4.37 -10.44 -5.47
CA SER A 355 -5.79 -10.66 -5.15
C SER A 355 -5.95 -11.13 -3.70
N MET A 356 -6.93 -10.61 -2.96
CA MET A 356 -7.10 -10.88 -1.53
C MET A 356 -8.45 -11.52 -1.21
N VAL A 357 -8.48 -12.38 -0.20
CA VAL A 357 -9.73 -12.89 0.37
C VAL A 357 -10.23 -11.88 1.39
N THR A 358 -11.45 -11.40 1.23
CA THR A 358 -12.04 -10.38 2.10
C THR A 358 -13.47 -10.71 2.47
N ILE A 359 -13.89 -10.21 3.63
CA ILE A 359 -15.26 -10.28 4.11
C ILE A 359 -16.12 -9.18 3.44
N GLY A 360 -15.51 -8.16 2.81
CA GLY A 360 -16.29 -7.17 2.05
C GLY A 360 -17.17 -6.25 2.89
N ASN A 361 -16.89 -6.06 4.19
CA ASN A 361 -17.67 -5.16 5.07
C ASN A 361 -17.79 -3.72 4.54
N THR A 362 -16.89 -3.34 3.65
CA THR A 362 -16.79 -2.01 3.07
C THR A 362 -17.54 -1.90 1.75
N TYR A 363 -18.13 -2.98 1.23
CA TYR A 363 -18.86 -2.99 -0.02
C TYR A 363 -20.30 -2.52 0.21
N VAL A 364 -20.68 -1.52 -0.55
CA VAL A 364 -21.98 -0.84 -0.46
C VAL A 364 -23.01 -1.60 -1.28
N ARG A 365 -22.70 -1.87 -2.55
CA ARG A 365 -23.56 -2.61 -3.49
C ARG A 365 -22.80 -3.03 -4.74
N ARG A 366 -23.32 -4.04 -5.44
CA ARG A 366 -22.87 -4.43 -6.78
C ARG A 366 -23.38 -3.41 -7.77
N VAL A 367 -22.46 -2.81 -8.53
CA VAL A 367 -22.77 -1.75 -9.52
C VAL A 367 -22.55 -2.21 -10.96
N CYS A 368 -21.87 -3.33 -11.18
CA CYS A 368 -21.79 -3.92 -12.51
C CYS A 368 -21.51 -5.42 -12.50
N CYS A 369 -21.97 -5.98 -13.62
CA CYS A 369 -21.42 -7.09 -14.37
C CYS A 369 -21.84 -8.45 -13.80
N ASP A 370 -22.57 -9.19 -14.61
CA ASP A 370 -22.96 -10.58 -14.38
C ASP A 370 -22.06 -11.51 -15.20
#